data_AF-A0A409Y559-F1
#
_entry.id   AF-A0A409Y559-F1
#
_cell.length_a   1.000
_cell.length_b   1.000
_cell.length_c   1.000
_cell.angle_alpha   90.00
_cell.angle_beta   90.00
_cell.angle_gamma   90.00
#
_symmetry.space_group_name_H-M   'P 1'
#
loop_
_entity.id
_entity.type
_entity.pdbx_description
1 polymer ?
#
loop_
_entity_poly.entity_id
_entity_poly.type
_entity_poly.pdbx_seq_one_letter_code
_entity_poly.pdbx_strand_id
1 'polypeptide(L)'
;MAGAKLSELIDAQSPSKPFYTLEFFPPRTDQGFENLMSRISRLSTLDPLAISVTWGAGGSTKDRSLELAGLTQGSGLTTILHLTCTNMEMGLVDEVLKAVKGQGIQNILALRGDPPRGKEEWIPSDPRFTHAIDLVSYIRSVPEYSSWFCIGVAGYPDGHADSPVDEDTEIQRLKLKVDAGADFIITQLFYDVDHFIKWHAKVRQRGITVPILPGIMPIQTYSSFARVTKLCGARVPETVAAELAGISHDDRLVKDYGVTLAVQTIRRLQSEAGMNGFHFCTLNLEKSVQRILETLGYVGSLSIDHNKLIVEPPGTPSHPPPDGTSELLTTPSNATSTATQGLSALAATDEAGRGELNNAASWDDFPNGRFGDYKSPAFGNQDLYGGSGISKSEFLSSWGHPKTEDDLTQMFIDHLQGKIAATPFSPTPLSPESLIILSQLEKLNRRGWWTVGSQPAVDGADSSNEVVGWGPRAGYVFQKCFVEFFCPEEDVSKIERKIQEKGKDIVHYFAGNYKGDCRTNVPEDGRNAVTWGIFPGQEVVQTTIIERESFLAWKDDAFSIWSEWASFYRPESEERKLLEGIRDNRWLVSIVHHDYKDSEGLWTFLLDDKAETVSL
;
A
#
# COMPACT_ATOMS: atom_id res chain seq x y z
N MET A 1 14.83 23.26 -16.55
CA MET A 1 13.81 23.68 -17.53
C MET A 1 12.47 23.61 -16.81
N ALA A 2 11.75 24.73 -16.70
CA ALA A 2 10.44 24.76 -16.05
C ALA A 2 9.40 24.10 -16.99
N GLY A 3 8.64 23.12 -16.49
CA GLY A 3 7.52 22.42 -17.14
C GLY A 3 7.72 22.04 -18.61
N ALA A 4 7.96 20.76 -18.89
CA ALA A 4 7.90 20.23 -20.27
C ALA A 4 6.74 19.23 -20.40
N LYS A 5 6.11 19.23 -21.58
CA LYS A 5 5.09 18.24 -21.93
C LYS A 5 5.73 16.88 -22.14
N LEU A 6 5.16 15.85 -21.54
CA LEU A 6 5.69 14.49 -21.58
C LEU A 6 5.79 13.98 -23.02
N SER A 7 4.81 14.27 -23.88
CA SER A 7 4.86 13.89 -25.30
C SER A 7 6.08 14.47 -26.01
N GLU A 8 6.40 15.74 -25.78
CA GLU A 8 7.59 16.40 -26.35
C GLU A 8 8.88 15.79 -25.81
N LEU A 9 8.91 15.43 -24.52
CA LEU A 9 10.05 14.75 -23.91
C LEU A 9 10.27 13.34 -24.46
N ILE A 10 9.18 12.61 -24.73
CA ILE A 10 9.21 11.29 -25.35
C ILE A 10 9.72 11.40 -26.79
N ASP A 11 9.19 12.34 -27.58
CA ASP A 11 9.61 12.56 -28.97
C ASP A 11 11.08 13.00 -29.09
N ALA A 12 11.61 13.66 -28.06
CA ALA A 12 13.02 14.03 -27.97
C ALA A 12 13.95 12.86 -27.62
N GLN A 13 13.43 11.70 -27.19
CA GLN A 13 14.27 10.53 -26.94
C GLN A 13 14.73 9.88 -28.24
N SER A 14 15.94 9.32 -28.22
CA SER A 14 16.36 8.43 -29.30
C SER A 14 15.44 7.21 -29.33
N PRO A 15 14.98 6.74 -30.51
CA PRO A 15 14.14 5.55 -30.62
C PRO A 15 14.73 4.29 -29.98
N SER A 16 16.05 4.26 -29.75
CA SER A 16 16.78 3.14 -29.13
C SER A 16 17.11 3.34 -27.65
N LYS A 17 16.92 4.55 -27.11
CA LYS A 17 17.25 4.86 -25.72
C LYS A 17 16.04 4.49 -24.84
N PRO A 18 16.20 3.60 -23.84
CA PRO A 18 15.15 3.33 -22.89
C PRO A 18 14.90 4.56 -22.01
N PHE A 19 13.64 4.75 -21.63
CA PHE A 19 13.22 5.78 -20.68
C PHE A 19 12.11 5.25 -19.78
N TYR A 20 11.89 5.91 -18.66
CA TYR A 20 10.87 5.50 -17.70
C TYR A 20 10.29 6.66 -16.92
N THR A 21 9.14 6.39 -16.32
CA THR A 21 8.46 7.27 -15.37
C THR A 21 8.18 6.52 -14.07
N LEU A 22 8.13 7.25 -12.95
CA LEU A 22 7.94 6.68 -11.62
C LEU A 22 6.65 7.22 -10.98
N GLU A 23 5.72 6.33 -10.62
CA GLU A 23 4.48 6.71 -9.94
C GLU A 23 4.62 6.65 -8.42
N PHE A 24 4.15 7.71 -7.76
CA PHE A 24 4.07 7.85 -6.32
C PHE A 24 2.65 8.24 -5.90
N PHE A 25 2.32 7.95 -4.66
CA PHE A 25 1.08 8.37 -4.04
C PHE A 25 1.33 9.28 -2.84
N PRO A 26 0.41 10.21 -2.52
CA PRO A 26 0.52 11.01 -1.32
C PRO A 26 0.44 10.12 -0.06
N PRO A 27 1.44 10.17 0.85
CA PRO A 27 1.42 9.42 2.09
C PRO A 27 0.30 9.90 3.02
N ARG A 28 -0.11 9.05 3.96
CA ARG A 28 -1.20 9.36 4.90
C ARG A 28 -0.79 10.23 6.08
N THR A 29 0.49 10.19 6.44
CA THR A 29 1.06 10.90 7.59
C THR A 29 1.98 12.02 7.11
N ASP A 30 2.19 13.05 7.92
CA ASP A 30 3.09 14.15 7.57
C ASP A 30 4.54 13.66 7.53
N GLN A 31 4.92 12.80 8.49
CA GLN A 31 6.25 12.19 8.49
C GLN A 31 6.50 11.31 7.26
N GLY A 32 5.50 10.51 6.86
CA GLY A 32 5.57 9.73 5.62
C GLY A 32 5.72 10.61 4.38
N PHE A 33 5.11 11.80 4.37
CA PHE A 33 5.24 12.78 3.30
C PHE A 33 6.66 13.36 3.21
N GLU A 34 7.24 13.81 4.32
CA GLU A 34 8.64 14.27 4.38
C GLU A 34 9.62 13.18 3.89
N ASN A 35 9.39 11.95 4.34
CA ASN A 35 10.20 10.81 3.97
C ASN A 35 10.05 10.43 2.49
N LEU A 36 8.86 10.60 1.92
CA LEU A 36 8.64 10.43 0.49
C LEU A 36 9.43 11.47 -0.30
N MET A 37 9.45 12.73 0.13
CA MET A 37 10.22 13.78 -0.56
C MET A 37 11.71 13.46 -0.59
N SER A 38 12.25 12.99 0.54
CA SER A 38 13.63 12.49 0.60
C SER A 38 13.87 11.32 -0.37
N ARG A 39 12.91 10.38 -0.47
CA ARG A 39 12.97 9.25 -1.40
C ARG A 39 12.89 9.66 -2.87
N ILE A 40 11.98 10.57 -3.22
CA ILE A 40 11.88 11.15 -4.56
C ILE A 40 13.18 11.85 -4.93
N SER A 41 13.82 12.55 -3.99
CA SER A 41 15.14 13.18 -4.23
C SER A 41 16.25 12.17 -4.52
N ARG A 42 16.18 10.93 -4.00
CA ARG A 42 17.13 9.86 -4.34
C ARG A 42 16.77 9.22 -5.68
N LEU A 43 15.51 8.87 -5.88
CA LEU A 43 15.02 8.25 -7.12
C LEU A 43 15.15 9.18 -8.34
N SER A 44 15.15 10.51 -8.14
CA SER A 44 15.42 11.47 -9.22
C SER A 44 16.85 11.39 -9.76
N THR A 45 17.81 10.88 -8.96
CA THR A 45 19.19 10.65 -9.43
C THR A 45 19.26 9.52 -10.45
N LEU A 46 18.22 8.68 -10.53
CA LEU A 46 18.04 7.69 -11.58
C LEU A 46 17.54 8.34 -12.88
N ASP A 47 17.45 9.67 -13.02
CA ASP A 47 17.06 10.35 -14.26
C ASP A 47 15.73 9.86 -14.89
N PRO A 48 14.62 9.74 -14.12
CA PRO A 48 13.32 9.42 -14.71
C PRO A 48 12.86 10.57 -15.62
N LEU A 49 12.21 10.24 -16.75
CA LEU A 49 11.71 11.24 -17.71
C LEU A 49 10.62 12.13 -17.09
N ALA A 50 9.81 11.53 -16.22
CA ALA A 50 8.82 12.20 -15.40
C ALA A 50 8.49 11.35 -14.17
N ILE A 51 7.88 11.97 -13.18
CA ILE A 51 7.19 11.27 -12.09
C ILE A 51 5.68 11.45 -12.23
N SER A 52 4.91 10.51 -11.70
CA SER A 52 3.46 10.60 -11.61
C SER A 52 3.01 10.67 -10.16
N VAL A 53 2.00 11.48 -9.87
CA VAL A 53 1.38 11.61 -8.55
C VAL A 53 -0.08 11.18 -8.65
N THR A 54 -0.44 10.15 -7.88
CA THR A 54 -1.81 9.62 -7.88
C THR A 54 -2.81 10.58 -7.24
N TRP A 55 -4.09 10.32 -7.52
CA TRP A 55 -5.24 11.10 -7.04
C TRP A 55 -6.28 10.16 -6.46
N GLY A 56 -6.63 10.36 -5.19
CA GLY A 56 -7.59 9.54 -4.48
C GLY A 56 -9.01 9.68 -5.03
N ALA A 57 -9.78 8.59 -4.96
CA ALA A 57 -11.16 8.55 -5.44
C ALA A 57 -11.99 9.72 -4.86
N GLY A 58 -12.78 10.37 -5.72
CA GLY A 58 -13.62 11.52 -5.36
C GLY A 58 -12.86 12.77 -4.88
N GLY A 59 -11.53 12.84 -5.05
CA GLY A 59 -10.72 13.95 -4.56
C GLY A 59 -10.37 13.87 -3.07
N SER A 60 -10.51 12.69 -2.45
CA SER A 60 -10.18 12.44 -1.04
C SER A 60 -8.76 12.85 -0.63
N THR A 61 -7.81 12.83 -1.58
CA THR A 61 -6.42 13.24 -1.35
C THR A 61 -6.06 14.54 -2.07
N LYS A 62 -7.02 15.35 -2.52
CA LYS A 62 -6.80 16.55 -3.37
C LYS A 62 -5.63 17.39 -2.88
N ASP A 63 -5.67 17.81 -1.62
CA ASP A 63 -4.71 18.78 -1.08
C ASP A 63 -3.29 18.18 -1.03
N ARG A 64 -3.14 16.96 -0.50
CA ARG A 64 -1.84 16.26 -0.47
C ARG A 64 -1.30 15.93 -1.86
N SER A 65 -2.17 15.60 -2.82
CA SER A 65 -1.76 15.28 -4.20
C SER A 65 -1.26 16.54 -4.91
N LEU A 66 -1.96 17.66 -4.75
CA LEU A 66 -1.56 18.97 -5.28
C LEU A 66 -0.29 19.50 -4.62
N GLU A 67 -0.13 19.29 -3.32
CA GLU A 67 1.08 19.66 -2.59
C GLU A 67 2.29 18.86 -3.10
N LEU A 68 2.17 17.52 -3.15
CA LEU A 68 3.24 16.65 -3.65
C LEU A 68 3.62 17.00 -5.09
N ALA A 69 2.63 17.12 -5.98
CA ALA A 69 2.87 17.47 -7.38
C ALA A 69 3.50 18.86 -7.56
N GLY A 70 3.09 19.84 -6.76
CA GLY A 70 3.67 21.18 -6.76
C GLY A 70 5.12 21.18 -6.29
N LEU A 71 5.44 20.46 -5.21
CA LEU A 71 6.80 20.35 -4.67
C LEU A 71 7.74 19.66 -5.64
N THR A 72 7.30 18.57 -6.29
CA THR A 72 8.12 17.84 -7.26
C THR A 72 8.34 18.66 -8.52
N GLN A 73 7.31 19.36 -9.00
CA GLN A 73 7.44 20.30 -10.12
C GLN A 73 8.37 21.46 -9.80
N GLY A 74 8.29 22.02 -8.58
CA GLY A 74 9.15 23.08 -8.09
C GLY A 74 10.61 22.63 -7.87
N SER A 75 10.82 21.34 -7.61
CA SER A 75 12.15 20.72 -7.50
C SER A 75 12.79 20.43 -8.88
N GLY A 76 12.12 20.79 -9.98
CA GLY A 76 12.63 20.64 -11.34
C GLY A 76 12.31 19.30 -12.00
N LEU A 77 11.48 18.45 -11.38
CA LEU A 77 11.03 17.20 -11.98
C LEU A 77 9.82 17.46 -12.88
N THR A 78 9.78 16.82 -14.04
CA THR A 78 8.56 16.76 -14.85
C THR A 78 7.53 15.94 -14.08
N THR A 79 6.39 16.57 -13.74
CA THR A 79 5.36 15.95 -12.92
C THR A 79 4.10 15.72 -13.74
N ILE A 80 3.56 14.50 -13.66
CA ILE A 80 2.24 14.10 -14.16
C ILE A 80 1.31 14.03 -12.95
N LEU A 81 0.20 14.78 -12.97
CA LEU A 81 -0.82 14.68 -11.92
C LEU A 81 -1.99 13.86 -12.42
N HIS A 82 -2.40 12.85 -11.66
CA HIS A 82 -3.66 12.15 -11.92
C HIS A 82 -4.84 13.08 -11.61
N LEU A 83 -5.88 13.03 -12.44
CA LEU A 83 -7.11 13.78 -12.19
C LEU A 83 -8.31 12.93 -12.58
N THR A 84 -9.08 12.51 -11.58
CA THR A 84 -10.39 11.89 -11.81
C THR A 84 -11.43 12.95 -12.12
N CYS A 85 -12.51 12.62 -12.83
CA CYS A 85 -13.56 13.59 -13.18
C CYS A 85 -14.93 13.29 -12.56
N THR A 86 -15.10 12.12 -11.95
CA THR A 86 -16.35 11.73 -11.29
C THR A 86 -16.26 11.84 -9.77
N ASN A 87 -17.42 11.87 -9.10
CA ASN A 87 -17.53 11.85 -7.64
C ASN A 87 -16.88 13.04 -6.92
N MET A 88 -16.78 14.18 -7.60
CA MET A 88 -16.19 15.41 -7.10
C MET A 88 -17.21 16.54 -7.11
N GLU A 89 -17.15 17.45 -6.16
CA GLU A 89 -18.04 18.61 -6.12
C GLU A 89 -18.00 19.41 -7.44
N MET A 90 -19.16 19.93 -7.85
CA MET A 90 -19.26 20.73 -9.08
C MET A 90 -18.30 21.91 -9.02
N GLY A 91 -17.47 22.06 -10.07
CA GLY A 91 -16.43 23.10 -10.14
C GLY A 91 -15.07 22.70 -9.58
N LEU A 92 -14.95 21.55 -8.89
CA LEU A 92 -13.66 21.10 -8.35
C LEU A 92 -12.62 20.87 -9.44
N VAL A 93 -13.01 20.29 -10.58
CA VAL A 93 -12.14 20.12 -11.76
C VAL A 93 -11.57 21.46 -12.21
N ASP A 94 -12.39 22.53 -12.21
CA ASP A 94 -11.96 23.86 -12.62
C ASP A 94 -10.94 24.47 -11.66
N GLU A 95 -11.16 24.33 -10.36
CA GLU A 95 -10.22 24.78 -9.33
C GLU A 95 -8.89 24.06 -9.45
N VAL A 96 -8.93 22.73 -9.64
CA VAL A 96 -7.74 21.90 -9.76
C VAL A 96 -6.97 22.26 -11.02
N LEU A 97 -7.60 22.36 -12.19
CA LEU A 97 -6.91 22.75 -13.42
C LEU A 97 -6.25 24.14 -13.31
N LYS A 98 -6.90 25.10 -12.65
CA LYS A 98 -6.31 26.42 -12.36
C LYS A 98 -5.09 26.32 -11.44
N ALA A 99 -5.20 25.54 -10.35
CA ALA A 99 -4.11 25.35 -9.39
C ALA A 99 -2.90 24.66 -10.03
N VAL A 100 -3.14 23.58 -10.77
CA VAL A 100 -2.12 22.79 -11.49
C VAL A 100 -1.37 23.67 -12.49
N LYS A 101 -2.09 24.46 -13.29
CA LYS A 101 -1.48 25.44 -14.20
C LYS A 101 -0.69 26.52 -13.45
N GLY A 102 -1.24 27.02 -12.33
CA GLY A 102 -0.58 28.02 -11.48
C GLY A 102 0.74 27.52 -10.86
N GLN A 103 0.85 26.22 -10.60
CA GLN A 103 2.08 25.56 -10.14
C GLN A 103 3.06 25.23 -11.27
N GLY A 104 2.72 25.52 -12.52
CA GLY A 104 3.57 25.23 -13.68
C GLY A 104 3.51 23.77 -14.17
N ILE A 105 2.62 22.95 -13.63
CA ILE A 105 2.44 21.56 -14.06
C ILE A 105 1.75 21.55 -15.43
N GLN A 106 2.28 20.75 -16.35
CA GLN A 106 1.79 20.65 -17.72
C GLN A 106 1.23 19.27 -18.08
N ASN A 107 1.39 18.26 -17.24
CA ASN A 107 1.00 16.89 -17.57
C ASN A 107 -0.12 16.42 -16.65
N ILE A 108 -1.24 16.00 -17.24
CA ILE A 108 -2.40 15.47 -16.52
C ILE A 108 -2.70 14.07 -17.03
N LEU A 109 -2.88 13.10 -16.14
CA LEU A 109 -3.48 11.81 -16.48
C LEU A 109 -4.99 11.90 -16.21
N ALA A 110 -5.78 12.01 -17.28
CA ALA A 110 -7.23 12.14 -17.20
C ALA A 110 -7.90 10.78 -16.96
N LEU A 111 -8.58 10.66 -15.83
CA LEU A 111 -9.20 9.42 -15.35
C LEU A 111 -10.69 9.63 -15.09
N ARG A 112 -11.47 8.54 -15.15
CA ARG A 112 -12.87 8.56 -14.70
C ARG A 112 -12.90 8.79 -13.19
N GLY A 113 -12.20 7.93 -12.46
CA GLY A 113 -12.34 7.75 -11.02
C GLY A 113 -13.24 6.57 -10.69
N ASP A 114 -12.94 5.91 -9.59
CA ASP A 114 -13.77 4.83 -9.06
C ASP A 114 -14.92 5.40 -8.24
N PRO A 115 -16.04 4.67 -8.12
CA PRO A 115 -17.12 5.02 -7.19
C PRO A 115 -16.56 5.28 -5.78
N PRO A 116 -17.11 6.26 -5.02
CA PRO A 116 -16.72 6.43 -3.63
C PRO A 116 -17.09 5.16 -2.86
N ARG A 117 -16.33 4.84 -1.82
CA ARG A 117 -16.61 3.68 -0.96
C ARG A 117 -18.10 3.61 -0.60
N GLY A 118 -18.71 2.54 -1.10
CA GLY A 118 -20.05 2.07 -0.78
C GLY A 118 -21.24 2.68 -1.52
N LYS A 119 -21.08 3.71 -2.36
CA LYS A 119 -22.22 4.15 -3.20
C LYS A 119 -22.42 3.19 -4.38
N GLU A 120 -23.62 2.63 -4.49
CA GLU A 120 -24.00 1.69 -5.56
C GLU A 120 -24.10 2.33 -6.95
N GLU A 121 -24.52 3.59 -6.98
CA GLU A 121 -24.76 4.31 -8.21
C GLU A 121 -23.77 5.44 -8.35
N TRP A 122 -23.07 5.40 -9.48
CA TRP A 122 -22.42 6.56 -10.04
C TRP A 122 -23.48 7.63 -10.28
N ILE A 123 -23.46 8.70 -9.48
CA ILE A 123 -24.25 9.90 -9.76
C ILE A 123 -23.24 10.99 -10.11
N PRO A 124 -23.27 11.54 -11.35
CA PRO A 124 -22.44 12.68 -11.70
C PRO A 124 -22.78 13.83 -10.77
N SER A 125 -21.89 14.11 -9.84
CA SER A 125 -21.94 15.32 -9.01
C SER A 125 -21.74 16.57 -9.87
N ASP A 126 -21.03 16.43 -10.99
CA ASP A 126 -20.96 17.39 -12.07
C ASP A 126 -21.45 16.74 -13.37
N PRO A 127 -22.56 17.21 -13.98
CA PRO A 127 -23.15 16.58 -15.16
C PRO A 127 -22.27 16.69 -16.41
N ARG A 128 -21.18 17.48 -16.36
CA ARG A 128 -20.20 17.57 -17.45
C ARG A 128 -19.36 16.31 -17.61
N PHE A 129 -19.26 15.47 -16.56
CA PHE A 129 -18.26 14.40 -16.52
C PHE A 129 -18.88 13.04 -16.16
N THR A 130 -18.97 12.16 -17.15
CA THR A 130 -19.40 10.76 -17.01
C THR A 130 -18.25 9.79 -17.18
N HIS A 131 -17.34 10.11 -18.09
CA HIS A 131 -16.26 9.27 -18.51
C HIS A 131 -14.97 10.09 -18.64
N ALA A 132 -13.82 9.43 -18.62
CA ALA A 132 -12.52 10.10 -18.79
C ALA A 132 -12.44 10.92 -20.10
N ILE A 133 -13.14 10.50 -21.16
CA ILE A 133 -13.22 11.24 -22.43
C ILE A 133 -13.85 12.63 -22.27
N ASP A 134 -14.77 12.80 -21.32
CA ASP A 134 -15.41 14.09 -21.07
C ASP A 134 -14.40 15.07 -20.47
N LEU A 135 -13.53 14.59 -19.57
CA LEU A 135 -12.43 15.39 -19.02
C LEU A 135 -11.42 15.78 -20.11
N VAL A 136 -11.03 14.84 -20.98
CA VAL A 136 -10.14 15.14 -22.12
C VAL A 136 -10.77 16.22 -23.02
N SER A 137 -12.02 16.01 -23.43
CA SER A 137 -12.77 16.93 -24.30
C SER A 137 -12.92 18.31 -23.64
N TYR A 138 -13.18 18.34 -22.34
CA TYR A 138 -13.31 19.57 -21.57
C TYR A 138 -12.01 20.36 -21.54
N ILE A 139 -10.89 19.73 -21.16
CA ILE A 139 -9.57 20.38 -21.14
C ILE A 139 -9.21 20.91 -22.53
N ARG A 140 -9.52 20.15 -23.60
CA ARG A 140 -9.27 20.58 -24.99
C ARG A 140 -10.20 21.69 -25.49
N SER A 141 -11.41 21.79 -24.95
CA SER A 141 -12.39 22.82 -25.31
C SER A 141 -12.03 24.21 -24.79
N VAL A 142 -11.26 24.30 -23.71
CA VAL A 142 -10.84 25.57 -23.10
C VAL A 142 -9.51 26.00 -23.73
N PRO A 143 -9.43 27.11 -24.50
CA PRO A 143 -8.23 27.46 -25.27
C PRO A 143 -6.95 27.60 -24.42
N GLU A 144 -7.09 28.15 -23.21
CA GLU A 144 -5.99 28.31 -22.25
C GLU A 144 -5.40 26.95 -21.83
N TYR A 145 -6.25 25.94 -21.64
CA TYR A 145 -5.83 24.61 -21.18
C TYR A 145 -5.40 23.72 -22.34
N SER A 146 -6.08 23.83 -23.48
CA SER A 146 -5.84 23.04 -24.69
C SER A 146 -4.39 23.16 -25.18
N SER A 147 -3.83 24.37 -25.13
CA SER A 147 -2.43 24.63 -25.50
C SER A 147 -1.43 24.34 -24.38
N TRP A 148 -1.86 24.41 -23.12
CA TRP A 148 -0.99 24.26 -21.95
C TRP A 148 -0.73 22.79 -21.59
N PHE A 149 -1.79 21.98 -21.52
CA PHE A 149 -1.69 20.62 -20.98
C PHE A 149 -1.34 19.56 -22.03
N CYS A 150 -0.43 18.67 -21.64
CA CYS A 150 -0.26 17.34 -22.18
C CYS A 150 -1.17 16.37 -21.41
N ILE A 151 -2.02 15.63 -22.11
CA ILE A 151 -3.08 14.82 -21.50
C ILE A 151 -2.82 13.34 -21.75
N GLY A 152 -2.58 12.58 -20.69
CA GLY A 152 -2.56 11.13 -20.72
C GLY A 152 -3.94 10.53 -20.47
N VAL A 153 -4.16 9.29 -20.91
CA VAL A 153 -5.32 8.47 -20.51
C VAL A 153 -4.92 7.05 -20.14
N ALA A 154 -5.71 6.40 -19.29
CA ALA A 154 -5.51 4.98 -18.94
C ALA A 154 -5.92 4.03 -20.08
N GLY A 155 -5.16 2.96 -20.30
CA GLY A 155 -5.51 1.82 -21.15
C GLY A 155 -5.52 0.50 -20.36
N TYR A 156 -6.40 -0.44 -20.71
CA TYR A 156 -6.60 -1.69 -19.94
C TYR A 156 -6.36 -2.92 -20.82
N PRO A 157 -5.14 -3.52 -20.81
CA PRO A 157 -4.82 -4.67 -21.65
C PRO A 157 -5.71 -5.89 -21.40
N ASP A 158 -6.08 -6.13 -20.14
CA ASP A 158 -6.95 -7.24 -19.73
C ASP A 158 -8.45 -6.88 -19.67
N GLY A 159 -8.80 -5.63 -20.02
CA GLY A 159 -10.15 -5.07 -19.86
C GLY A 159 -10.37 -4.36 -18.53
N HIS A 160 -11.45 -3.60 -18.42
CA HIS A 160 -11.81 -2.85 -17.20
C HIS A 160 -12.72 -3.69 -16.30
N ALA A 161 -12.33 -3.94 -15.04
CA ALA A 161 -13.05 -4.81 -14.11
C ALA A 161 -14.54 -4.42 -13.91
N ASP A 162 -14.84 -3.13 -13.68
CA ASP A 162 -16.22 -2.66 -13.46
C ASP A 162 -17.13 -2.63 -14.71
N SER A 163 -16.56 -2.71 -15.91
CA SER A 163 -17.32 -2.59 -17.15
C SER A 163 -16.84 -3.63 -18.15
N PRO A 164 -17.12 -4.91 -17.88
CA PRO A 164 -16.68 -5.99 -18.74
C PRO A 164 -17.37 -5.87 -20.10
N VAL A 165 -16.58 -5.51 -21.10
CA VAL A 165 -16.95 -5.51 -22.52
C VAL A 165 -15.92 -6.33 -23.27
N ASP A 166 -16.22 -6.67 -24.52
CA ASP A 166 -15.22 -7.31 -25.38
C ASP A 166 -14.05 -6.36 -25.65
N GLU A 167 -12.87 -6.95 -25.91
CA GLU A 167 -11.62 -6.22 -26.11
C GLU A 167 -11.71 -5.19 -27.26
N ASP A 168 -12.42 -5.49 -28.34
CA ASP A 168 -12.56 -4.58 -29.48
C ASP A 168 -13.35 -3.33 -29.10
N THR A 169 -14.41 -3.48 -28.30
CA THR A 169 -15.17 -2.37 -27.73
C THR A 169 -14.30 -1.53 -26.78
N GLU A 170 -13.47 -2.14 -25.96
CA GLU A 170 -12.58 -1.42 -25.03
C GLU A 170 -11.48 -0.65 -25.78
N ILE A 171 -10.88 -1.24 -26.81
CA ILE A 171 -9.93 -0.55 -27.69
C ILE A 171 -10.63 0.59 -28.45
N GLN A 172 -11.89 0.41 -28.88
CA GLN A 172 -12.65 1.48 -29.51
C GLN A 172 -12.89 2.66 -28.55
N ARG A 173 -13.19 2.41 -27.26
CA ARG A 173 -13.29 3.46 -26.24
C ARG A 173 -11.96 4.16 -25.98
N LEU A 174 -10.86 3.40 -25.95
CA LEU A 174 -9.52 3.96 -25.89
C LEU A 174 -9.23 4.87 -27.08
N LYS A 175 -9.59 4.44 -28.29
CA LYS A 175 -9.47 5.25 -29.51
C LYS A 175 -10.27 6.55 -29.40
N LEU A 176 -11.51 6.51 -28.92
CA LEU A 176 -12.32 7.71 -28.75
C LEU A 176 -11.66 8.71 -27.78
N LYS A 177 -11.04 8.24 -26.69
CA LYS A 177 -10.27 9.11 -25.76
C LYS A 177 -9.06 9.76 -26.45
N VAL A 178 -8.34 9.01 -27.30
CA VAL A 178 -7.21 9.53 -28.08
C VAL A 178 -7.69 10.54 -29.11
N ASP A 179 -8.73 10.22 -29.87
CA ASP A 179 -9.31 11.08 -30.90
C ASP A 179 -9.88 12.39 -30.29
N ALA A 180 -10.31 12.37 -29.02
CA ALA A 180 -10.70 13.57 -28.26
C ALA A 180 -9.53 14.49 -27.88
N GLY A 181 -8.28 14.03 -28.07
CA GLY A 181 -7.07 14.82 -27.90
C GLY A 181 -6.15 14.37 -26.76
N ALA A 182 -6.13 13.09 -26.40
CA ALA A 182 -5.08 12.57 -25.51
C ALA A 182 -3.75 12.41 -26.26
N ASP A 183 -2.64 12.71 -25.59
CA ASP A 183 -1.27 12.74 -26.15
C ASP A 183 -0.46 11.48 -25.84
N PHE A 184 -0.83 10.71 -24.81
CA PHE A 184 -0.18 9.45 -24.46
C PHE A 184 -1.12 8.52 -23.69
N ILE A 185 -0.73 7.25 -23.58
CA ILE A 185 -1.46 6.23 -22.84
C ILE A 185 -0.53 5.63 -21.77
N ILE A 186 -1.01 5.51 -20.54
CA ILE A 186 -0.41 4.65 -19.51
C ILE A 186 -1.32 3.43 -19.35
N THR A 187 -0.77 2.23 -19.44
CA THR A 187 -1.58 1.01 -19.27
C THR A 187 -1.72 0.66 -17.79
N GLN A 188 -2.83 0.02 -17.46
CA GLN A 188 -2.95 -0.77 -16.23
C GLN A 188 -1.86 -1.86 -16.22
N LEU A 189 -1.49 -2.30 -15.02
CA LEU A 189 -0.59 -3.42 -14.78
C LEU A 189 -1.09 -4.72 -15.43
N PHE A 190 -0.15 -5.57 -15.82
CA PHE A 190 -0.39 -6.86 -16.47
C PHE A 190 0.73 -7.84 -16.12
N TYR A 191 0.42 -9.14 -16.17
CA TYR A 191 1.40 -10.21 -15.94
C TYR A 191 1.46 -11.22 -17.10
N ASP A 192 0.43 -11.27 -17.95
CA ASP A 192 0.44 -12.01 -19.21
C ASP A 192 1.07 -11.16 -20.34
N VAL A 193 2.37 -11.35 -20.55
CA VAL A 193 3.16 -10.59 -21.55
C VAL A 193 2.74 -10.95 -22.97
N ASP A 194 2.35 -12.21 -23.24
CA ASP A 194 1.94 -12.65 -24.57
C ASP A 194 0.62 -12.00 -24.98
N HIS A 195 -0.32 -11.92 -24.04
CA HIS A 195 -1.58 -11.20 -24.22
C HIS A 195 -1.32 -9.70 -24.44
N PHE A 196 -0.46 -9.07 -23.63
CA PHE A 196 -0.13 -7.66 -23.80
C PHE A 196 0.44 -7.32 -25.18
N ILE A 197 1.38 -8.13 -25.70
CA ILE A 197 1.98 -7.91 -27.03
C ILE A 197 0.92 -7.99 -28.13
N LYS A 198 -0.01 -8.94 -28.04
CA LYS A 198 -1.15 -9.06 -28.96
C LYS A 198 -2.10 -7.86 -28.86
N TRP A 199 -2.41 -7.44 -27.64
CA TRP A 199 -3.23 -6.26 -27.38
C TRP A 199 -2.58 -4.99 -27.96
N HIS A 200 -1.28 -4.79 -27.74
CA HIS A 200 -0.54 -3.66 -28.30
C HIS A 200 -0.61 -3.65 -29.83
N ALA A 201 -0.42 -4.79 -30.49
CA ALA A 201 -0.53 -4.89 -31.95
C ALA A 201 -1.93 -4.51 -32.44
N LYS A 202 -3.00 -4.95 -31.76
CA LYS A 202 -4.38 -4.57 -32.09
C LYS A 202 -4.65 -3.07 -31.90
N VAL A 203 -4.15 -2.48 -30.82
CA VAL A 203 -4.24 -1.03 -30.56
C VAL A 203 -3.59 -0.24 -31.70
N ARG A 204 -2.42 -0.67 -32.18
CA ARG A 204 -1.76 -0.05 -33.34
C ARG A 204 -2.54 -0.25 -34.64
N GLN A 205 -3.12 -1.44 -34.88
CA GLN A 205 -3.97 -1.70 -36.05
C GLN A 205 -5.23 -0.82 -36.10
N ARG A 206 -5.74 -0.37 -34.94
CA ARG A 206 -6.86 0.57 -34.84
C ARG A 206 -6.46 2.03 -35.09
N GLY A 207 -5.20 2.28 -35.44
CA GLY A 207 -4.69 3.61 -35.80
C GLY A 207 -4.35 4.50 -34.62
N ILE A 208 -4.20 3.95 -33.41
CA ILE A 208 -3.72 4.70 -32.25
C ILE A 208 -2.20 4.83 -32.34
N THR A 209 -1.70 6.06 -32.55
CA THR A 209 -0.27 6.34 -32.80
C THR A 209 0.45 7.01 -31.63
N VAL A 210 -0.28 7.54 -30.64
CA VAL A 210 0.31 8.16 -29.45
C VAL A 210 1.21 7.17 -28.68
N PRO A 211 2.20 7.65 -27.90
CA PRO A 211 3.01 6.79 -27.05
C PRO A 211 2.15 5.96 -26.07
N ILE A 212 2.54 4.71 -25.87
CA ILE A 212 1.92 3.80 -24.90
C ILE A 212 3.02 3.39 -23.93
N LEU A 213 2.85 3.69 -22.65
CA LEU A 213 3.75 3.34 -21.56
C LEU A 213 3.16 2.15 -20.80
N PRO A 214 3.75 0.93 -20.91
CA PRO A 214 3.31 -0.22 -20.14
C PRO A 214 3.51 0.02 -18.65
N GLY A 215 2.46 -0.20 -17.86
CA GLY A 215 2.51 -0.16 -16.40
C GLY A 215 3.20 -1.41 -15.84
N ILE A 216 4.33 -1.22 -15.15
CA ILE A 216 5.14 -2.27 -14.53
C ILE A 216 5.08 -2.09 -13.02
N MET A 217 4.49 -3.05 -12.32
CA MET A 217 4.46 -3.07 -10.85
C MET A 217 5.30 -4.23 -10.33
N PRO A 218 6.47 -3.96 -9.71
CA PRO A 218 7.30 -5.02 -9.13
C PRO A 218 6.58 -5.68 -7.95
N ILE A 219 6.52 -7.02 -7.96
CA ILE A 219 5.90 -7.81 -6.89
C ILE A 219 6.73 -7.67 -5.61
N GLN A 220 6.09 -7.30 -4.50
CA GLN A 220 6.74 -7.15 -3.18
C GLN A 220 6.44 -8.29 -2.24
N THR A 221 5.15 -8.67 -2.12
CA THR A 221 4.68 -9.77 -1.28
C THR A 221 3.59 -10.54 -2.01
N TYR A 222 3.38 -11.80 -1.63
CA TYR A 222 2.34 -12.65 -2.24
C TYR A 222 0.94 -12.10 -1.99
N SER A 223 0.69 -11.63 -0.76
CA SER A 223 -0.60 -11.07 -0.36
C SER A 223 -0.96 -9.80 -1.14
N SER A 224 0.00 -8.89 -1.32
CA SER A 224 -0.21 -7.68 -2.11
C SER A 224 -0.46 -8.01 -3.58
N PHE A 225 0.29 -8.97 -4.13
CA PHE A 225 0.11 -9.43 -5.51
C PHE A 225 -1.30 -10.01 -5.75
N ALA A 226 -1.72 -10.97 -4.93
CA ALA A 226 -3.02 -11.62 -5.06
C ALA A 226 -4.20 -10.62 -4.97
N ARG A 227 -4.05 -9.61 -4.11
CA ARG A 227 -5.06 -8.55 -3.95
C ARG A 227 -5.13 -7.62 -5.15
N VAL A 228 -3.98 -7.12 -5.62
CA VAL A 228 -3.94 -6.18 -6.76
C VAL A 228 -4.40 -6.85 -8.05
N THR A 229 -4.01 -8.10 -8.30
CA THR A 229 -4.45 -8.83 -9.51
C THR A 229 -5.95 -9.06 -9.51
N LYS A 230 -6.54 -9.40 -8.35
CA LYS A 230 -7.99 -9.52 -8.20
C LYS A 230 -8.70 -8.19 -8.43
N LEU A 231 -8.22 -7.11 -7.82
CA LEU A 231 -8.84 -5.78 -7.90
C LEU A 231 -8.80 -5.21 -9.33
N CYS A 232 -7.66 -5.35 -10.02
CA CYS A 232 -7.51 -4.86 -11.39
C CYS A 232 -8.11 -5.81 -12.44
N GLY A 233 -8.48 -7.04 -12.06
CA GLY A 233 -8.87 -8.09 -13.00
C GLY A 233 -7.72 -8.55 -13.92
N ALA A 234 -6.47 -8.40 -13.47
CA ALA A 234 -5.29 -8.69 -14.28
C ALA A 234 -5.12 -10.20 -14.46
N ARG A 235 -4.80 -10.62 -15.69
CA ARG A 235 -4.53 -12.04 -16.00
C ARG A 235 -3.15 -12.43 -15.48
N VAL A 236 -3.11 -13.48 -14.68
CA VAL A 236 -1.88 -14.07 -14.15
C VAL A 236 -1.63 -15.41 -14.84
N PRO A 237 -0.50 -15.58 -15.57
CA PRO A 237 -0.14 -16.87 -16.13
C PRO A 237 -0.03 -17.96 -15.06
N GLU A 238 -0.48 -19.18 -15.35
CA GLU A 238 -0.44 -20.30 -14.40
C GLU A 238 0.97 -20.59 -13.87
N THR A 239 1.99 -20.39 -14.70
CA THR A 239 3.39 -20.53 -14.32
C THR A 239 3.79 -19.54 -13.23
N VAL A 240 3.41 -18.27 -13.41
CA VAL A 240 3.67 -17.20 -12.43
C VAL A 240 2.96 -17.49 -11.11
N ALA A 241 1.69 -17.92 -11.18
CA ALA A 241 0.92 -18.27 -10.00
C ALA A 241 1.54 -19.46 -9.23
N ALA A 242 1.96 -20.51 -9.94
CA ALA A 242 2.55 -21.71 -9.33
C ALA A 242 3.90 -21.43 -8.68
N GLU A 243 4.78 -20.65 -9.33
CA GLU A 243 6.08 -20.28 -8.78
C GLU A 243 5.94 -19.42 -7.52
N LEU A 244 5.05 -18.42 -7.54
CA LEU A 244 4.76 -17.56 -6.40
C LEU A 244 4.13 -18.31 -5.23
N ALA A 245 3.23 -19.26 -5.49
CA ALA A 245 2.61 -20.07 -4.43
C ALA A 245 3.68 -20.83 -3.62
N GLY A 246 4.69 -21.39 -4.29
CA GLY A 246 5.78 -22.14 -3.65
C GLY A 246 6.69 -21.32 -2.72
N ILE A 247 6.75 -20.00 -2.93
CA ILE A 247 7.58 -19.07 -2.14
C ILE A 247 6.75 -18.06 -1.33
N SER A 248 5.43 -18.25 -1.26
CA SER A 248 4.45 -17.31 -0.71
C SER A 248 4.68 -16.89 0.75
N HIS A 249 5.48 -17.65 1.50
CA HIS A 249 5.82 -17.40 2.91
C HIS A 249 7.17 -16.68 3.11
N ASP A 250 7.95 -16.47 2.03
CA ASP A 250 9.25 -15.80 2.08
C ASP A 250 9.22 -14.54 1.20
N ASP A 251 8.89 -13.40 1.80
CA ASP A 251 8.79 -12.11 1.11
C ASP A 251 10.07 -11.72 0.37
N ARG A 252 11.25 -12.17 0.85
CA ARG A 252 12.51 -11.90 0.14
C ARG A 252 12.56 -12.66 -1.18
N LEU A 253 12.21 -13.95 -1.17
CA LEU A 253 12.14 -14.74 -2.40
C LEU A 253 11.06 -14.20 -3.35
N VAL A 254 9.90 -13.78 -2.83
CA VAL A 254 8.83 -13.16 -3.62
C VAL A 254 9.31 -11.86 -4.29
N LYS A 255 10.03 -11.00 -3.57
CA LYS A 255 10.60 -9.76 -4.09
C LYS A 255 11.66 -10.02 -5.16
N ASP A 256 12.55 -11.00 -4.94
CA ASP A 256 13.56 -11.41 -5.92
C ASP A 256 12.94 -11.97 -7.20
N TYR A 257 11.87 -12.76 -7.07
CA TYR A 257 11.06 -13.22 -8.19
C TYR A 257 10.40 -12.06 -8.93
N GLY A 258 9.79 -11.11 -8.19
CA GLY A 258 9.14 -9.93 -8.75
C GLY A 258 10.07 -9.06 -9.58
N VAL A 259 11.31 -8.83 -9.09
CA VAL A 259 12.36 -8.13 -9.84
C VAL A 259 12.72 -8.88 -11.12
N THR A 260 12.93 -10.20 -11.03
CA THR A 260 13.28 -11.04 -12.17
C THR A 260 12.19 -11.02 -13.24
N LEU A 261 10.93 -11.17 -12.84
CA LEU A 261 9.78 -11.14 -13.73
C LEU A 261 9.67 -9.78 -14.44
N ALA A 262 9.81 -8.67 -13.72
CA ALA A 262 9.74 -7.33 -14.32
C ALA A 262 10.86 -7.10 -15.35
N VAL A 263 12.09 -7.52 -15.06
CA VAL A 263 13.22 -7.45 -16.00
C VAL A 263 12.93 -8.27 -17.27
N GLN A 264 12.42 -9.49 -17.12
CA GLN A 264 12.05 -10.35 -18.25
C GLN A 264 10.94 -9.73 -19.09
N THR A 265 9.89 -9.22 -18.46
CA THR A 265 8.79 -8.51 -19.12
C THR A 265 9.30 -7.34 -19.95
N ILE A 266 10.12 -6.46 -19.37
CA ILE A 266 10.66 -5.29 -20.06
C ILE A 266 11.52 -5.71 -21.27
N ARG A 267 12.42 -6.68 -21.10
CA ARG A 267 13.26 -7.18 -22.21
C ARG A 267 12.42 -7.74 -23.35
N ARG A 268 11.37 -8.50 -23.04
CA ARG A 268 10.45 -9.05 -24.05
C ARG A 268 9.70 -7.95 -24.79
N LEU A 269 9.16 -6.95 -24.09
CA LEU A 269 8.47 -5.82 -24.71
C LEU A 269 9.39 -5.00 -25.61
N GLN A 270 10.66 -4.85 -25.24
CA GLN A 270 11.66 -4.22 -26.12
C GLN A 270 11.91 -5.05 -27.37
N SER A 271 12.21 -6.35 -27.22
CA SER A 271 12.61 -7.19 -28.35
C SER A 271 11.46 -7.56 -29.29
N GLU A 272 10.25 -7.77 -28.75
CA GLU A 272 9.11 -8.31 -29.51
C GLU A 272 8.12 -7.21 -29.92
N ALA A 273 7.98 -6.13 -29.14
CA ALA A 273 7.02 -5.05 -29.41
C ALA A 273 7.68 -3.69 -29.72
N GLY A 274 9.01 -3.60 -29.65
CA GLY A 274 9.76 -2.36 -29.95
C GLY A 274 9.49 -1.22 -28.96
N MET A 275 9.05 -1.52 -27.74
CA MET A 275 8.68 -0.53 -26.74
C MET A 275 9.87 -0.15 -25.87
N ASN A 276 10.20 1.14 -25.76
CA ASN A 276 11.35 1.63 -24.99
C ASN A 276 10.99 2.55 -23.81
N GLY A 277 9.70 2.89 -23.64
CA GLY A 277 9.20 3.69 -22.54
C GLY A 277 8.37 2.86 -21.57
N PHE A 278 8.66 2.93 -20.28
CA PHE A 278 7.96 2.16 -19.24
C PHE A 278 7.46 3.05 -18.10
N HIS A 279 6.36 2.65 -17.46
CA HIS A 279 5.80 3.35 -16.31
C HIS A 279 5.88 2.44 -15.09
N PHE A 280 6.66 2.81 -14.07
CA PHE A 280 6.83 2.01 -12.86
C PHE A 280 5.88 2.45 -11.76
N CYS A 281 4.99 1.55 -11.35
CA CYS A 281 4.20 1.71 -10.13
C CYS A 281 5.10 1.37 -8.94
N THR A 282 5.67 2.38 -8.29
CA THR A 282 6.71 2.18 -7.26
C THR A 282 6.15 1.67 -5.94
N LEU A 283 4.86 1.90 -5.69
CA LEU A 283 4.21 1.74 -4.37
C LEU A 283 4.90 2.57 -3.28
N ASN A 284 5.45 3.73 -3.67
CA ASN A 284 6.35 4.54 -2.88
C ASN A 284 7.65 3.84 -2.47
N LEU A 285 7.99 2.65 -2.96
CA LEU A 285 9.22 1.90 -2.65
C LEU A 285 10.36 2.23 -3.62
N GLU A 286 11.61 2.03 -3.20
CA GLU A 286 12.82 2.42 -3.93
C GLU A 286 13.59 1.19 -4.44
N LYS A 287 13.85 0.20 -3.58
CA LYS A 287 14.80 -0.90 -3.85
C LYS A 287 14.45 -1.75 -5.07
N SER A 288 13.19 -2.15 -5.21
CA SER A 288 12.79 -3.07 -6.28
C SER A 288 12.90 -2.40 -7.65
N VAL A 289 12.50 -1.13 -7.75
CA VAL A 289 12.62 -0.36 -8.99
C VAL A 289 14.09 -0.11 -9.33
N GLN A 290 14.90 0.30 -8.35
CA GLN A 290 16.34 0.48 -8.54
C GLN A 290 17.01 -0.79 -9.06
N ARG A 291 16.77 -1.95 -8.41
CA ARG A 291 17.33 -3.24 -8.83
C ARG A 291 16.93 -3.62 -10.26
N ILE A 292 15.70 -3.33 -10.67
CA ILE A 292 15.23 -3.57 -12.04
C ILE A 292 16.02 -2.69 -13.03
N LEU A 293 16.13 -1.40 -12.75
CA LEU A 293 16.82 -0.44 -13.62
C LEU A 293 18.32 -0.75 -13.74
N GLU A 294 18.98 -1.12 -12.64
CA GLU A 294 20.38 -1.57 -12.62
C GLU A 294 20.56 -2.86 -13.42
N THR A 295 19.68 -3.85 -13.25
CA THR A 295 19.76 -5.14 -13.97
C THR A 295 19.52 -4.99 -15.47
N LEU A 296 18.71 -4.00 -15.87
CA LEU A 296 18.50 -3.61 -17.26
C LEU A 296 19.67 -2.77 -17.82
N GLY A 297 20.56 -2.28 -16.96
CA GLY A 297 21.66 -1.40 -17.34
C GLY A 297 21.21 0.02 -17.74
N TYR A 298 20.03 0.45 -17.28
CA TYR A 298 19.49 1.78 -17.58
C TYR A 298 20.15 2.86 -16.72
N VAL A 299 20.59 2.47 -15.53
CA VAL A 299 21.36 3.29 -14.61
C VAL A 299 22.69 2.61 -14.32
N GLY A 300 23.72 3.40 -13.97
CA GLY A 300 24.96 2.82 -13.48
C GLY A 300 24.69 1.99 -12.23
N SER A 301 25.37 0.87 -12.07
CA SER A 301 25.36 0.17 -10.78
C SER A 301 25.91 1.15 -9.76
N LEU A 302 25.07 1.61 -8.82
CA LEU A 302 25.62 2.03 -7.53
C LEU A 302 26.38 0.80 -7.03
N SER A 303 27.62 0.98 -6.61
CA SER A 303 28.39 -0.13 -6.04
C SER A 303 27.57 -0.65 -4.88
N ILE A 304 26.95 -1.82 -5.05
CA ILE A 304 26.44 -2.57 -3.92
C ILE A 304 27.70 -2.89 -3.14
N ASP A 305 27.95 -2.16 -2.06
CA ASP A 305 29.00 -2.52 -1.12
C ASP A 305 28.59 -3.87 -0.55
N HIS A 306 29.07 -4.94 -1.18
CA HIS A 306 28.97 -6.27 -0.62
C HIS A 306 29.68 -6.24 0.73
N ASN A 307 29.12 -6.93 1.72
CA ASN A 307 29.82 -7.15 2.99
C ASN A 307 31.18 -7.78 2.68
N LYS A 308 32.26 -7.05 2.95
CA LYS A 308 33.64 -7.52 2.78
C LYS A 308 34.14 -8.08 4.10
N LEU A 309 34.78 -9.24 4.06
CA LEU A 309 35.45 -9.82 5.21
C LEU A 309 36.71 -9.02 5.53
N ILE A 310 36.82 -8.55 6.78
CA ILE A 310 38.02 -7.87 7.26
C ILE A 310 39.10 -8.93 7.46
N VAL A 311 40.17 -8.85 6.68
CA VAL A 311 41.32 -9.75 6.75
C VAL A 311 42.60 -8.96 6.98
N GLU A 312 43.46 -9.50 7.84
CA GLU A 312 44.80 -8.98 8.08
C GLU A 312 45.64 -9.02 6.78
N PRO A 313 46.50 -8.01 6.53
CA PRO A 313 47.36 -8.01 5.36
C PRO A 313 48.32 -9.21 5.34
N PRO A 314 48.78 -9.68 4.16
CA PRO A 314 49.68 -10.82 4.07
C PRO A 314 50.99 -10.53 4.83
N GLY A 315 51.22 -11.22 5.95
CA GLY A 315 52.40 -11.03 6.79
C GLY A 315 52.26 -11.42 8.26
N THR A 316 51.04 -11.60 8.78
CA THR A 316 50.77 -12.08 10.14
C THR A 316 50.48 -13.59 10.15
N PRO A 317 51.13 -14.41 10.99
CA PRO A 317 51.07 -15.87 10.88
C PRO A 317 49.81 -16.43 11.55
N SER A 318 48.70 -16.54 10.80
CA SER A 318 47.66 -17.52 11.10
C SER A 318 46.74 -17.74 9.88
N HIS A 319 46.83 -18.96 9.34
CA HIS A 319 46.01 -19.59 8.28
C HIS A 319 46.34 -19.26 6.81
N PRO A 320 46.27 -20.28 5.91
CA PRO A 320 46.47 -20.08 4.48
C PRO A 320 45.30 -19.27 3.90
N PRO A 321 45.54 -18.39 2.91
CA PRO A 321 44.47 -17.63 2.29
C PRO A 321 43.56 -18.60 1.50
N PRO A 322 42.23 -18.40 1.54
CA PRO A 322 41.33 -19.13 0.66
C PRO A 322 41.57 -18.68 -0.78
N ASP A 323 41.71 -19.64 -1.70
CA ASP A 323 41.66 -19.39 -3.14
C ASP A 323 40.28 -18.78 -3.49
N GLY A 324 40.24 -17.49 -3.86
CA GLY A 324 39.04 -16.90 -4.46
C GLY A 324 38.76 -15.44 -4.12
N THR A 325 38.89 -14.59 -5.15
CA THR A 325 38.30 -13.26 -5.35
C THR A 325 38.56 -12.18 -4.29
N SER A 326 39.56 -11.33 -4.60
CA SER A 326 39.93 -10.08 -3.90
C SER A 326 38.78 -9.08 -3.66
N GLU A 327 37.63 -9.23 -4.31
CA GLU A 327 36.51 -8.26 -4.24
C GLU A 327 35.68 -8.38 -2.95
N LEU A 328 35.77 -9.52 -2.23
CA LEU A 328 35.06 -9.77 -0.97
C LEU A 328 35.92 -9.58 0.29
N LEU A 329 37.15 -9.10 0.13
CA LEU A 329 38.12 -8.92 1.21
C LEU A 329 38.46 -7.44 1.39
N THR A 330 38.60 -6.98 2.64
CA THR A 330 39.07 -5.64 2.96
C THR A 330 40.05 -5.68 4.13
N THR A 331 40.98 -4.74 4.21
CA THR A 331 41.87 -4.64 5.37
C THR A 331 41.20 -3.83 6.48
N PRO A 332 41.62 -3.98 7.75
CA PRO A 332 41.12 -3.15 8.85
C PRO A 332 41.23 -1.64 8.58
N SER A 333 42.33 -1.20 7.96
CA SER A 333 42.56 0.20 7.58
C SER A 333 41.59 0.69 6.50
N ASN A 334 41.32 -0.14 5.49
CA ASN A 334 40.42 0.21 4.40
C ASN A 334 38.97 0.21 4.88
N ALA A 335 38.56 -0.79 5.68
CA ALA A 335 37.25 -0.84 6.32
C ALA A 335 37.00 0.41 7.19
N THR A 336 37.99 0.81 7.99
CA THR A 336 37.91 2.04 8.82
C THR A 336 37.76 3.28 7.95
N SER A 337 38.52 3.36 6.85
CA SER A 337 38.48 4.52 5.94
C SER A 337 37.15 4.61 5.20
N THR A 338 36.63 3.49 4.70
CA THR A 338 35.31 3.40 4.05
C THR A 338 34.19 3.74 5.03
N ALA A 339 34.22 3.22 6.26
CA ALA A 339 33.25 3.56 7.29
C ALA A 339 33.29 5.07 7.63
N THR A 340 34.49 5.64 7.76
CA THR A 340 34.67 7.08 8.03
C THR A 340 34.16 7.94 6.87
N GLN A 341 34.43 7.55 5.63
CA GLN A 341 33.92 8.25 4.44
C GLN A 341 32.38 8.15 4.33
N GLY A 342 31.80 6.97 4.58
CA GLY A 342 30.36 6.77 4.62
C GLY A 342 29.68 7.61 5.69
N LEU A 343 30.27 7.68 6.89
CA LEU A 343 29.80 8.53 8.00
C LEU A 343 29.89 10.02 7.68
N SER A 344 30.89 10.45 6.88
CA SER A 344 31.02 11.85 6.47
C SER A 344 30.08 12.27 5.32
N ALA A 345 29.56 11.31 4.55
CA ALA A 345 28.58 11.54 3.49
C ALA A 345 27.13 11.63 4.02
N LEU A 346 26.88 11.07 5.20
CA LEU A 346 25.65 11.31 5.96
C LEU A 346 25.78 12.68 6.63
N ALA A 347 24.95 13.65 6.23
CA ALA A 347 24.88 14.91 6.95
C ALA A 347 24.64 14.62 8.44
N ALA A 348 25.44 15.22 9.31
CA ALA A 348 25.32 15.05 10.76
C ALA A 348 23.92 15.45 11.23
N THR A 349 23.05 14.47 11.44
CA THR A 349 21.86 14.62 12.28
C THR A 349 22.32 14.38 13.71
N ASP A 350 22.09 15.38 14.55
CA ASP A 350 22.67 15.55 15.88
C ASP A 350 22.08 14.61 16.96
N GLU A 351 21.82 13.35 16.62
CA GLU A 351 21.33 12.33 17.57
C GLU A 351 22.16 11.04 17.46
N ALA A 352 23.37 11.10 17.99
CA ALA A 352 24.18 9.91 18.23
C ALA A 352 23.61 9.14 19.44
N GLY A 353 23.13 7.91 19.22
CA GLY A 353 23.16 6.85 20.24
C GLY A 353 21.83 6.37 20.84
N ARG A 354 20.79 6.13 20.04
CA ARG A 354 19.59 5.36 20.45
C ARG A 354 19.29 4.13 19.58
N GLY A 355 20.30 3.32 19.21
CA GLY A 355 20.08 2.01 18.54
C GLY A 355 19.06 2.05 17.40
N GLU A 356 19.12 3.09 16.57
CA GLU A 356 17.99 3.52 15.77
C GLU A 356 17.77 2.69 14.51
N LEU A 357 16.61 2.04 14.46
CA LEU A 357 15.89 1.58 13.27
C LEU A 357 15.41 2.75 12.36
N ASN A 358 16.13 3.88 12.33
CA ASN A 358 15.84 5.05 11.49
C ASN A 358 16.71 5.08 10.22
N ASN A 359 17.05 3.93 9.65
CA ASN A 359 17.69 3.93 8.34
C ASN A 359 16.59 4.04 7.27
N ALA A 360 16.51 5.16 6.55
CA ALA A 360 15.57 5.32 5.43
C ALA A 360 15.66 4.18 4.39
N ALA A 361 16.79 3.46 4.38
CA ALA A 361 17.01 2.25 3.59
C ALA A 361 16.25 1.00 4.08
N SER A 362 15.82 0.87 5.35
CA SER A 362 15.10 -0.32 5.84
C SER A 362 13.58 -0.22 5.68
N TRP A 363 13.00 0.98 5.45
CA TRP A 363 11.55 1.14 5.30
C TRP A 363 10.93 0.28 4.20
N ASP A 364 11.70 -0.03 3.14
CA ASP A 364 11.29 -0.92 2.06
C ASP A 364 11.19 -2.41 2.45
N ASP A 365 11.62 -2.73 3.67
CA ASP A 365 11.62 -4.08 4.24
C ASP A 365 10.53 -4.26 5.32
N PHE A 366 9.80 -3.19 5.67
CA PHE A 366 8.64 -3.28 6.57
C PHE A 366 7.36 -3.63 5.80
N PRO A 367 6.38 -4.29 6.43
CA PRO A 367 5.06 -4.46 5.82
C PRO A 367 4.41 -3.10 5.54
N ASN A 368 4.07 -2.83 4.28
CA ASN A 368 3.47 -1.55 3.84
C ASN A 368 1.96 -1.44 4.15
N GLY A 369 1.52 -2.14 5.19
CA GLY A 369 0.12 -2.24 5.59
C GLY A 369 -0.20 -1.41 6.81
N ARG A 370 -1.36 -1.73 7.42
CA ARG A 370 -1.85 -1.12 8.65
C ARG A 370 -0.86 -1.13 9.82
N PHE A 371 -0.04 -2.18 9.92
CA PHE A 371 0.84 -2.41 11.07
C PHE A 371 2.31 -2.06 10.83
N GLY A 372 2.61 -1.48 9.67
CA GLY A 372 3.96 -0.99 9.35
C GLY A 372 4.31 0.27 10.13
N ASP A 373 5.56 0.72 9.95
CA ASP A 373 6.02 1.99 10.50
C ASP A 373 5.27 3.16 9.83
N TYR A 374 4.58 4.00 10.62
CA TYR A 374 3.83 5.17 10.12
C TYR A 374 4.70 6.22 9.43
N LYS A 375 6.01 6.18 9.68
CA LYS A 375 7.01 7.01 9.02
C LYS A 375 7.32 6.52 7.61
N SER A 376 7.00 5.26 7.29
CA SER A 376 7.18 4.75 5.94
C SER A 376 6.33 5.56 4.95
N PRO A 377 6.92 6.02 3.84
CA PRO A 377 6.16 6.64 2.74
C PRO A 377 5.03 5.76 2.19
N ALA A 378 5.14 4.44 2.39
CA ALA A 378 4.16 3.47 1.91
C ALA A 378 3.10 3.08 2.96
N PHE A 379 3.15 3.67 4.17
CA PHE A 379 2.27 3.32 5.28
C PHE A 379 0.78 3.47 4.96
N GLY A 380 -0.01 2.48 5.40
CA GLY A 380 -1.47 2.52 5.40
C GLY A 380 -2.13 2.44 4.02
N ASN A 381 -1.37 2.45 2.93
CA ASN A 381 -1.93 2.44 1.58
C ASN A 381 -2.07 1.02 1.04
N GLN A 382 -3.06 0.31 1.59
CA GLN A 382 -3.56 -0.91 0.97
C GLN A 382 -4.31 -0.54 -0.32
N ASP A 383 -5.15 0.49 -0.38
CA ASP A 383 -6.14 0.64 -1.47
C ASP A 383 -5.82 1.69 -2.54
N LEU A 384 -4.63 1.61 -3.15
CA LEU A 384 -4.20 2.52 -4.24
C LEU A 384 -5.09 2.48 -5.48
N TYR A 385 -5.85 1.40 -5.67
CA TYR A 385 -6.67 1.15 -6.85
C TYR A 385 -8.19 1.06 -6.53
N GLY A 386 -8.62 1.64 -5.40
CA GLY A 386 -10.04 1.77 -5.04
C GLY A 386 -10.70 0.50 -4.47
N GLY A 387 -11.78 0.69 -3.70
CA GLY A 387 -12.81 -0.30 -3.29
C GLY A 387 -12.40 -1.61 -2.60
N SER A 388 -13.33 -2.19 -1.83
CA SER A 388 -13.21 -3.56 -1.29
C SER A 388 -13.14 -4.67 -2.36
N GLY A 389 -13.33 -4.33 -3.64
CA GLY A 389 -13.31 -5.27 -4.77
C GLY A 389 -14.46 -6.29 -4.76
N ILE A 390 -15.50 -6.06 -3.94
CA ILE A 390 -16.67 -6.93 -3.80
C ILE A 390 -17.85 -6.28 -4.53
N SER A 391 -18.44 -6.99 -5.50
CA SER A 391 -19.66 -6.52 -6.16
C SER A 391 -20.84 -6.51 -5.17
N LYS A 392 -21.79 -5.59 -5.33
CA LYS A 392 -22.99 -5.53 -4.49
C LYS A 392 -23.73 -6.87 -4.39
N SER A 393 -23.75 -7.67 -5.46
CA SER A 393 -24.36 -9.00 -5.49
C SER A 393 -23.60 -10.02 -4.62
N GLU A 394 -22.27 -10.01 -4.67
CA GLU A 394 -21.43 -10.87 -3.82
C GLU A 394 -21.53 -10.46 -2.35
N PHE A 395 -21.62 -9.15 -2.10
CA PHE A 395 -21.86 -8.58 -0.79
C PHE A 395 -23.19 -9.06 -0.18
N LEU A 396 -24.31 -8.87 -0.89
CA LEU A 396 -25.65 -9.19 -0.35
C LEU A 396 -25.83 -10.69 -0.13
N SER A 397 -25.21 -11.52 -0.97
CA SER A 397 -25.23 -12.97 -0.81
C SER A 397 -24.38 -13.45 0.37
N SER A 398 -23.31 -12.73 0.72
CA SER A 398 -22.37 -13.14 1.77
C SER A 398 -22.73 -12.60 3.16
N TRP A 399 -23.18 -11.35 3.27
CA TRP A 399 -23.38 -10.67 4.57
C TRP A 399 -24.85 -10.37 4.90
N GLY A 400 -25.76 -10.59 3.96
CA GLY A 400 -27.20 -10.53 4.20
C GLY A 400 -27.75 -9.14 4.50
N HIS A 401 -28.76 -9.08 5.37
CA HIS A 401 -29.56 -7.89 5.69
C HIS A 401 -29.66 -7.69 7.21
N PRO A 402 -28.61 -7.19 7.87
CA PRO A 402 -28.60 -7.03 9.32
C PRO A 402 -29.53 -5.90 9.74
N LYS A 403 -30.45 -6.17 10.67
CA LYS A 403 -31.44 -5.20 11.17
C LYS A 403 -31.31 -4.93 12.66
N THR A 404 -30.56 -5.78 13.36
CA THR A 404 -30.30 -5.69 14.80
C THR A 404 -28.82 -5.90 15.10
N GLU A 405 -28.37 -5.48 16.29
CA GLU A 405 -27.02 -5.77 16.76
C GLU A 405 -26.76 -7.28 16.93
N ASP A 406 -27.80 -8.07 17.19
CA ASP A 406 -27.71 -9.53 17.26
C ASP A 406 -27.40 -10.14 15.89
N ASP A 407 -27.98 -9.59 14.81
CA ASP A 407 -27.65 -10.03 13.44
C ASP A 407 -26.16 -9.78 13.13
N LEU A 408 -25.64 -8.61 13.50
CA LEU A 408 -24.22 -8.28 13.35
C LEU A 408 -23.36 -9.22 14.19
N THR A 409 -23.71 -9.42 15.46
CA THR A 409 -23.02 -10.34 16.36
C THR A 409 -22.93 -11.75 15.78
N GLN A 410 -24.04 -12.26 15.25
CA GLN A 410 -24.07 -13.57 14.61
C GLN A 410 -23.19 -13.61 13.35
N MET A 411 -23.17 -12.55 12.54
CA MET A 411 -22.31 -12.46 11.37
C MET A 411 -20.81 -12.54 11.74
N PHE A 412 -20.36 -11.79 12.75
CA PHE A 412 -18.96 -11.86 13.20
C PHE A 412 -18.61 -13.26 13.74
N ILE A 413 -19.52 -13.90 14.48
CA ILE A 413 -19.34 -15.28 14.95
C ILE A 413 -19.30 -16.28 13.78
N ASP A 414 -20.16 -16.11 12.79
CA ASP A 414 -20.21 -16.98 11.61
C ASP A 414 -18.90 -16.91 10.80
N HIS A 415 -18.24 -15.75 10.78
CA HIS A 415 -16.90 -15.62 10.20
C HIS A 415 -15.85 -16.39 11.01
N LEU A 416 -15.84 -16.22 12.33
CA LEU A 416 -14.93 -16.96 13.22
C LEU A 416 -15.11 -18.48 13.10
N GLN A 417 -16.35 -18.94 12.86
CA GLN A 417 -16.69 -20.34 12.66
C GLN A 417 -16.46 -20.83 11.22
N GLY A 418 -15.97 -19.97 10.32
CA GLY A 418 -15.72 -20.29 8.91
C GLY A 418 -16.98 -20.53 8.08
N LYS A 419 -18.17 -20.16 8.57
CA LYS A 419 -19.42 -20.25 7.80
C LYS A 419 -19.49 -19.19 6.71
N ILE A 420 -18.89 -18.03 6.96
CA ILE A 420 -18.65 -17.00 5.94
C ILE A 420 -17.15 -16.74 5.81
N ALA A 421 -16.67 -16.69 4.56
CA ALA A 421 -15.25 -16.61 4.27
C ALA A 421 -14.66 -15.21 4.54
N ALA A 422 -15.48 -14.16 4.54
CA ALA A 422 -15.02 -12.79 4.65
C ALA A 422 -16.05 -11.90 5.36
N THR A 423 -15.60 -10.79 5.93
CA THR A 423 -16.40 -9.69 6.47
C THR A 423 -15.93 -8.38 5.85
N PRO A 424 -16.65 -7.25 6.05
CA PRO A 424 -16.15 -5.94 5.60
C PRO A 424 -14.76 -5.58 6.15
N PHE A 425 -14.41 -6.11 7.31
CA PHE A 425 -13.13 -5.85 7.99
C PHE A 425 -12.05 -6.89 7.65
N SER A 426 -12.43 -8.01 7.04
CA SER A 426 -11.53 -9.14 6.78
C SER A 426 -11.90 -9.78 5.44
N PRO A 427 -11.24 -9.40 4.34
CA PRO A 427 -11.59 -9.87 2.99
C PRO A 427 -11.14 -11.32 2.71
N THR A 428 -10.42 -11.94 3.65
CA THR A 428 -9.89 -13.30 3.56
C THR A 428 -10.46 -14.18 4.67
N PRO A 429 -10.44 -15.52 4.47
CA PRO A 429 -10.73 -16.46 5.55
C PRO A 429 -9.85 -16.22 6.79
N LEU A 430 -10.35 -16.69 7.93
CA LEU A 430 -9.65 -16.57 9.20
C LEU A 430 -8.25 -17.18 9.12
N SER A 431 -7.24 -16.41 9.56
CA SER A 431 -5.85 -16.87 9.64
C SER A 431 -5.75 -18.11 10.55
N PRO A 432 -4.93 -19.12 10.20
CA PRO A 432 -4.68 -20.28 11.06
C PRO A 432 -4.24 -19.90 12.48
N GLU A 433 -3.53 -18.78 12.67
CA GLU A 433 -3.08 -18.33 14.00
C GLU A 433 -4.27 -17.94 14.91
N SER A 434 -5.34 -17.39 14.34
CA SER A 434 -6.54 -17.00 15.10
C SER A 434 -7.28 -18.21 15.66
N LEU A 435 -7.07 -19.41 15.12
CA LEU A 435 -7.62 -20.65 15.67
C LEU A 435 -7.11 -20.94 17.08
N ILE A 436 -5.91 -20.45 17.43
CA ILE A 436 -5.30 -20.60 18.76
C ILE A 436 -6.14 -19.89 19.83
N ILE A 437 -6.78 -18.78 19.47
CA ILE A 437 -7.54 -17.90 20.37
C ILE A 437 -9.04 -17.84 20.02
N LEU A 438 -9.52 -18.77 19.19
CA LEU A 438 -10.88 -18.76 18.64
C LEU A 438 -11.95 -18.70 19.73
N SER A 439 -11.78 -19.48 20.80
CA SER A 439 -12.77 -19.54 21.89
C SER A 439 -12.92 -18.21 22.62
N GLN A 440 -11.82 -17.46 22.73
CA GLN A 440 -11.76 -16.15 23.37
C GLN A 440 -12.40 -15.11 22.46
N LEU A 441 -12.08 -15.13 21.16
CA LEU A 441 -12.70 -14.26 20.16
C LEU A 441 -14.22 -14.47 20.10
N GLU A 442 -14.72 -15.71 20.12
CA GLU A 442 -16.15 -15.98 20.16
C GLU A 442 -16.83 -15.39 21.40
N LYS A 443 -16.20 -15.49 22.58
CA LYS A 443 -16.74 -14.91 23.83
C LYS A 443 -16.84 -13.39 23.76
N LEU A 444 -15.82 -12.73 23.21
CA LEU A 444 -15.84 -11.27 23.01
C LEU A 444 -16.97 -10.87 22.06
N ASN A 445 -17.11 -11.55 20.91
CA ASN A 445 -18.17 -11.24 19.95
C ASN A 445 -19.56 -11.47 20.54
N ARG A 446 -19.77 -12.55 21.31
CA ARG A 446 -21.05 -12.80 22.02
C ARG A 446 -21.38 -11.75 23.09
N ARG A 447 -20.37 -11.05 23.63
CA ARG A 447 -20.54 -9.89 24.53
C ARG A 447 -20.93 -8.62 23.74
N GLY A 448 -20.94 -8.68 22.41
CA GLY A 448 -21.12 -7.51 21.55
C GLY A 448 -19.83 -6.74 21.32
N TRP A 449 -18.65 -7.31 21.60
CA TRP A 449 -17.35 -6.73 21.27
C TRP A 449 -16.87 -7.33 19.94
N TRP A 450 -17.18 -6.64 18.85
CA TRP A 450 -17.00 -7.20 17.51
C TRP A 450 -15.55 -7.08 17.06
N THR A 451 -14.85 -8.21 17.02
CA THR A 451 -13.40 -8.26 16.78
C THR A 451 -13.06 -8.07 15.30
N VAL A 452 -12.10 -7.18 15.02
CA VAL A 452 -11.66 -6.82 13.67
C VAL A 452 -10.15 -6.99 13.45
N GLY A 453 -9.41 -7.33 14.51
CA GLY A 453 -8.00 -7.68 14.43
C GLY A 453 -7.56 -8.40 15.69
N SER A 454 -6.68 -9.38 15.58
CA SER A 454 -6.17 -10.13 16.73
C SER A 454 -4.91 -10.89 16.37
N GLN A 455 -4.06 -11.15 17.36
CA GLN A 455 -3.00 -12.15 17.24
C GLN A 455 -2.76 -12.84 18.60
N PRO A 456 -2.35 -14.11 18.61
CA PRO A 456 -1.99 -14.82 19.83
C PRO A 456 -0.65 -14.32 20.40
N ALA A 457 -0.32 -14.75 21.61
CA ALA A 457 1.04 -14.59 22.12
C ALA A 457 1.93 -15.74 21.60
N VAL A 458 3.16 -15.43 21.20
CA VAL A 458 4.14 -16.39 20.70
C VAL A 458 5.49 -16.13 21.38
N ASP A 459 6.02 -17.15 22.05
CA ASP A 459 7.33 -17.12 22.71
C ASP A 459 8.34 -17.96 21.93
N GLY A 460 8.94 -17.36 20.90
CA GLY A 460 10.08 -17.95 20.19
C GLY A 460 9.73 -19.17 19.33
N ALA A 461 8.70 -19.07 18.50
CA ALA A 461 8.41 -20.09 17.49
C ALA A 461 9.50 -20.14 16.42
N ASP A 462 9.76 -21.32 15.84
CA ASP A 462 10.67 -21.44 14.69
C ASP A 462 10.18 -20.56 13.54
N SER A 463 11.08 -19.83 12.87
CA SER A 463 10.73 -18.98 11.72
C SER A 463 10.12 -19.75 10.55
N SER A 464 10.30 -21.07 10.49
CA SER A 464 9.67 -21.98 9.53
C SER A 464 8.34 -22.59 10.00
N ASN A 465 7.80 -22.18 11.15
CA ASN A 465 6.50 -22.62 11.62
C ASN A 465 5.39 -22.28 10.61
N GLU A 466 4.54 -23.26 10.28
CA GLU A 466 3.51 -23.12 9.23
C GLU A 466 2.39 -22.11 9.57
N VAL A 467 2.24 -21.75 10.85
CA VAL A 467 1.12 -20.91 11.33
C VAL A 467 1.59 -19.49 11.66
N VAL A 468 2.68 -19.35 12.41
CA VAL A 468 3.19 -18.04 12.88
C VAL A 468 4.60 -17.70 12.37
N GLY A 469 5.24 -18.61 11.64
CA GLY A 469 6.60 -18.45 11.15
C GLY A 469 6.66 -17.49 9.96
N TRP A 470 7.70 -16.66 9.93
CA TRP A 470 8.04 -15.79 8.82
C TRP A 470 9.54 -15.47 8.83
N GLY A 471 10.04 -14.94 7.72
CA GLY A 471 11.43 -14.53 7.56
C GLY A 471 12.40 -15.68 7.27
N PRO A 472 13.73 -15.43 7.30
CA PRO A 472 14.73 -16.44 7.00
C PRO A 472 14.62 -17.67 7.91
N ARG A 473 14.91 -18.86 7.35
CA ARG A 473 14.98 -20.12 8.11
C ARG A 473 16.00 -20.06 9.25
N ALA A 474 15.80 -20.91 10.27
CA ALA A 474 16.63 -21.02 11.47
C ALA A 474 16.64 -19.76 12.35
N GLY A 475 15.58 -18.96 12.28
CA GLY A 475 15.32 -17.87 13.22
C GLY A 475 14.20 -18.20 14.20
N TYR A 476 13.86 -17.22 15.03
CA TYR A 476 12.79 -17.30 16.02
C TYR A 476 11.86 -16.10 15.92
N VAL A 477 10.55 -16.36 15.98
CA VAL A 477 9.48 -15.36 15.89
C VAL A 477 8.76 -15.22 17.23
N PHE A 478 8.40 -13.99 17.57
CA PHE A 478 7.75 -13.63 18.81
C PHE A 478 6.56 -12.71 18.54
N GLN A 479 5.50 -12.86 19.35
CA GLN A 479 4.30 -12.04 19.29
C GLN A 479 3.79 -11.72 20.69
N LYS A 480 3.45 -10.45 20.94
CA LYS A 480 2.57 -10.06 22.06
C LYS A 480 1.13 -10.29 21.63
N CYS A 481 0.28 -10.80 22.51
CA CYS A 481 -1.14 -10.88 22.20
C CYS A 481 -1.76 -9.48 22.15
N PHE A 482 -2.58 -9.25 21.14
CA PHE A 482 -3.45 -8.10 21.06
C PHE A 482 -4.81 -8.49 20.49
N VAL A 483 -5.81 -7.67 20.79
CA VAL A 483 -7.12 -7.75 20.16
C VAL A 483 -7.64 -6.35 19.88
N GLU A 484 -8.36 -6.23 18.79
CA GLU A 484 -9.06 -5.02 18.42
C GLU A 484 -10.52 -5.31 18.10
N PHE A 485 -11.42 -4.48 18.60
CA PHE A 485 -12.86 -4.66 18.47
C PHE A 485 -13.64 -3.35 18.54
N PHE A 486 -14.88 -3.38 18.04
CA PHE A 486 -15.86 -2.32 18.27
C PHE A 486 -16.71 -2.62 19.50
N CYS A 487 -16.83 -1.66 20.43
CA CYS A 487 -17.70 -1.76 21.61
C CYS A 487 -18.40 -0.44 21.94
N PRO A 488 -19.43 -0.46 22.81
CA PRO A 488 -20.02 0.75 23.38
C PRO A 488 -19.03 1.55 24.25
N GLU A 489 -19.27 2.86 24.38
CA GLU A 489 -18.44 3.75 25.22
C GLU A 489 -18.40 3.35 26.70
N GLU A 490 -19.49 2.79 27.21
CA GLU A 490 -19.56 2.29 28.58
C GLU A 490 -18.55 1.17 28.84
N ASP A 491 -18.29 0.32 27.84
CA ASP A 491 -17.32 -0.76 27.95
C ASP A 491 -15.88 -0.25 27.84
N VAL A 492 -15.62 0.79 27.04
CA VAL A 492 -14.34 1.52 27.06
C VAL A 492 -14.05 1.99 28.49
N SER A 493 -15.02 2.63 29.13
CA SER A 493 -14.87 3.15 30.50
C SER A 493 -14.64 2.04 31.55
N LYS A 494 -15.24 0.86 31.35
CA LYS A 494 -14.99 -0.33 32.20
C LYS A 494 -13.57 -0.87 32.00
N ILE A 495 -13.11 -0.96 30.75
CA ILE A 495 -11.76 -1.40 30.40
C ILE A 495 -10.73 -0.46 31.03
N GLU A 496 -10.89 0.86 30.89
CA GLU A 496 -10.01 1.87 31.46
C GLU A 496 -9.84 1.71 32.98
N ARG A 497 -10.95 1.51 33.69
CA ARG A 497 -10.94 1.25 35.13
C ARG A 497 -10.20 -0.03 35.47
N LYS A 498 -10.45 -1.12 34.73
CA LYS A 498 -9.78 -2.41 34.92
C LYS A 498 -8.27 -2.31 34.70
N ILE A 499 -7.83 -1.51 33.72
CA ILE A 499 -6.42 -1.24 33.46
C ILE A 499 -5.81 -0.47 34.65
N GLN A 500 -6.47 0.57 35.15
CA GLN A 500 -5.97 1.32 36.30
C GLN A 500 -5.83 0.46 37.56
N GLU A 501 -6.75 -0.47 37.79
CA GLU A 501 -6.76 -1.34 38.97
C GLU A 501 -5.79 -2.52 38.88
N LYS A 502 -5.65 -3.14 37.71
CA LYS A 502 -4.99 -4.45 37.56
C LYS A 502 -4.01 -4.57 36.39
N GLY A 503 -4.02 -3.61 35.46
CA GLY A 503 -3.30 -3.71 34.18
C GLY A 503 -2.28 -2.59 33.93
N LYS A 504 -2.07 -1.68 34.88
CA LYS A 504 -1.41 -0.38 34.65
C LYS A 504 -0.04 -0.47 33.97
N ASP A 505 0.75 -1.49 34.30
CA ASP A 505 2.12 -1.64 33.81
C ASP A 505 2.27 -2.74 32.72
N ILE A 506 1.19 -3.46 32.40
CA ILE A 506 1.24 -4.65 31.54
C ILE A 506 0.24 -4.62 30.37
N VAL A 507 -0.78 -3.75 30.45
CA VAL A 507 -1.80 -3.58 29.41
C VAL A 507 -1.76 -2.15 28.87
N HIS A 508 -1.58 -2.04 27.56
CA HIS A 508 -1.74 -0.79 26.83
C HIS A 508 -2.98 -0.84 25.96
N TYR A 509 -3.68 0.29 25.83
CA TYR A 509 -4.84 0.40 24.95
C TYR A 509 -4.87 1.71 24.18
N PHE A 510 -5.53 1.66 23.03
CA PHE A 510 -6.06 2.83 22.33
C PHE A 510 -7.56 2.64 22.14
N ALA A 511 -8.35 3.69 22.36
CA ALA A 511 -9.78 3.71 22.08
C ALA A 511 -10.13 4.98 21.32
N GLY A 512 -10.82 4.89 20.20
CA GLY A 512 -11.23 6.07 19.44
C GLY A 512 -12.59 5.93 18.77
N ASN A 513 -13.24 7.06 18.50
CA ASN A 513 -14.56 7.08 17.88
C ASN A 513 -14.55 7.82 16.52
N TYR A 514 -15.68 7.75 15.82
CA TYR A 514 -15.88 8.43 14.54
C TYR A 514 -15.87 9.97 14.66
N LYS A 515 -16.18 10.50 15.85
CA LYS A 515 -16.24 11.94 16.13
C LYS A 515 -14.86 12.58 16.34
N GLY A 516 -13.80 11.77 16.35
CA GLY A 516 -12.41 12.23 16.47
C GLY A 516 -11.83 12.12 17.88
N ASP A 517 -12.59 11.64 18.87
CA ASP A 517 -12.05 11.42 20.21
C ASP A 517 -11.11 10.22 20.23
N CYS A 518 -10.06 10.31 21.04
CA CYS A 518 -9.10 9.23 21.26
C CYS A 518 -8.64 9.22 22.73
N ARG A 519 -8.68 8.05 23.37
CA ARG A 519 -8.28 7.79 24.76
C ARG A 519 -7.23 6.67 24.78
N THR A 520 -6.21 6.81 25.62
CA THR A 520 -5.11 5.85 25.71
C THR A 520 -4.31 6.02 27.00
N ASN A 521 -3.66 4.96 27.47
CA ASN A 521 -2.60 5.02 28.49
C ASN A 521 -1.19 4.91 27.90
N VAL A 522 -1.06 4.83 26.58
CA VAL A 522 0.23 4.82 25.89
C VAL A 522 0.80 6.24 25.89
N PRO A 523 2.08 6.43 26.27
CA PRO A 523 2.75 7.74 26.16
C PRO A 523 2.73 8.29 24.73
N GLU A 524 2.87 9.60 24.55
CA GLU A 524 2.83 10.23 23.22
C GLU A 524 3.90 9.68 22.26
N ASP A 525 5.09 9.32 22.77
CA ASP A 525 6.17 8.68 22.02
C ASP A 525 6.20 7.15 22.17
N GLY A 526 5.17 6.58 22.79
CA GLY A 526 5.08 5.16 23.11
C GLY A 526 4.88 4.29 21.87
N ARG A 527 5.81 3.37 21.63
CA ARG A 527 5.73 2.37 20.56
C ARG A 527 5.60 0.96 21.09
N ASN A 528 4.57 0.25 20.67
CA ASN A 528 4.40 -1.15 21.02
C ASN A 528 4.76 -2.03 19.83
N ALA A 529 6.02 -2.48 19.75
CA ALA A 529 6.37 -3.61 18.90
C ALA A 529 5.64 -4.86 19.43
N VAL A 530 4.73 -5.40 18.62
CA VAL A 530 3.92 -6.56 18.97
C VAL A 530 4.30 -7.82 18.20
N THR A 531 5.05 -7.70 17.10
CA THR A 531 5.60 -8.86 16.36
C THR A 531 7.05 -8.58 15.97
N TRP A 532 7.96 -9.49 16.32
CA TRP A 532 9.37 -9.38 16.00
C TRP A 532 10.02 -10.74 15.75
N GLY A 533 11.14 -10.73 15.03
CA GLY A 533 11.92 -11.91 14.67
C GLY A 533 13.41 -11.70 14.89
N ILE A 534 14.09 -12.79 15.25
CA ILE A 534 15.55 -12.85 15.41
C ILE A 534 16.08 -13.88 14.41
N PHE A 535 16.89 -13.44 13.46
CA PHE A 535 17.36 -14.29 12.36
C PHE A 535 18.90 -14.36 12.32
N PRO A 536 19.50 -15.49 11.91
CA PRO A 536 20.94 -15.62 11.80
C PRO A 536 21.56 -14.59 10.86
N GLY A 537 22.55 -13.83 11.36
CA GLY A 537 23.28 -12.84 10.57
C GLY A 537 22.49 -11.58 10.23
N GLN A 538 21.37 -11.32 10.91
CA GLN A 538 20.56 -10.11 10.75
C GLN A 538 20.33 -9.43 12.10
N GLU A 539 20.01 -8.14 12.07
CA GLU A 539 19.50 -7.42 13.24
C GLU A 539 18.08 -7.88 13.59
N VAL A 540 17.56 -7.44 14.74
CA VAL A 540 16.17 -7.73 15.14
C VAL A 540 15.22 -7.07 14.14
N VAL A 541 14.30 -7.86 13.56
CA VAL A 541 13.30 -7.37 12.61
C VAL A 541 11.98 -7.22 13.33
N GLN A 542 11.33 -6.06 13.21
CA GLN A 542 10.01 -5.79 13.78
C GLN A 542 9.02 -5.56 12.63
N THR A 543 7.96 -6.35 12.56
CA THR A 543 7.01 -6.31 11.44
C THR A 543 5.67 -5.68 11.80
N THR A 544 5.36 -5.56 13.08
CA THR A 544 4.05 -5.06 13.54
C THR A 544 4.25 -4.16 14.75
N ILE A 545 3.88 -2.89 14.59
CA ILE A 545 3.93 -1.86 15.62
C ILE A 545 2.53 -1.28 15.82
N ILE A 546 2.13 -1.11 17.08
CA ILE A 546 0.91 -0.42 17.47
C ILE A 546 1.30 0.84 18.24
N GLU A 547 1.10 2.00 17.59
CA GLU A 547 1.35 3.34 18.14
C GLU A 547 0.21 4.28 17.75
N ARG A 548 0.23 5.50 18.28
CA ARG A 548 -0.90 6.44 18.21
C ARG A 548 -1.28 6.79 16.78
N GLU A 549 -0.30 7.13 15.95
CA GLU A 549 -0.48 7.55 14.57
C GLU A 549 -1.05 6.40 13.73
N SER A 550 -0.50 5.19 13.89
CA SER A 550 -0.99 4.00 13.19
C SER A 550 -2.40 3.62 13.61
N PHE A 551 -2.73 3.76 14.89
CA PHE A 551 -4.08 3.53 15.40
C PHE A 551 -5.07 4.56 14.84
N LEU A 552 -4.73 5.86 14.84
CA LEU A 552 -5.60 6.91 14.33
C LEU A 552 -5.87 6.76 12.83
N ALA A 553 -4.83 6.47 12.04
CA ALA A 553 -4.98 6.22 10.60
C ALA A 553 -5.89 5.02 10.32
N TRP A 554 -5.73 3.93 11.10
CA TRP A 554 -6.61 2.78 11.00
C TRP A 554 -8.04 3.07 11.46
N LYS A 555 -8.21 3.81 12.55
CA LYS A 555 -9.53 4.18 13.08
C LYS A 555 -10.40 4.82 12.00
N ASP A 556 -9.84 5.77 11.25
CA ASP A 556 -10.55 6.46 10.18
C ASP A 556 -10.98 5.51 9.05
N ASP A 557 -10.11 4.56 8.67
CA ASP A 557 -10.45 3.51 7.70
C ASP A 557 -11.52 2.56 8.24
N ALA A 558 -11.40 2.12 9.49
CA ALA A 558 -12.33 1.19 10.11
C ALA A 558 -13.76 1.77 10.18
N PHE A 559 -13.90 3.06 10.50
CA PHE A 559 -15.20 3.73 10.46
C PHE A 559 -15.68 4.01 9.02
N SER A 560 -14.76 4.19 8.08
CA SER A 560 -15.10 4.30 6.65
C SER A 560 -15.67 2.99 6.10
N ILE A 561 -15.19 1.83 6.57
CA ILE A 561 -15.74 0.51 6.21
C ILE A 561 -17.22 0.39 6.63
N TRP A 562 -17.59 0.87 7.81
CA TRP A 562 -19.00 0.91 8.21
C TRP A 562 -19.86 1.79 7.28
N SER A 563 -19.32 2.94 6.87
CA SER A 563 -20.00 3.81 5.90
C SER A 563 -20.16 3.14 4.55
N GLU A 564 -19.11 2.46 4.07
CA GLU A 564 -19.11 1.69 2.83
C GLU A 564 -20.19 0.60 2.87
N TRP A 565 -20.19 -0.16 3.97
CA TRP A 565 -21.16 -1.21 4.23
C TRP A 565 -22.59 -0.66 4.19
N ALA A 566 -22.87 0.41 4.92
CA ALA A 566 -24.20 1.01 5.01
C ALA A 566 -24.77 1.40 3.64
N SER A 567 -23.92 1.82 2.71
CA SER A 567 -24.35 2.33 1.41
C SER A 567 -24.65 1.25 0.36
N PHE A 568 -24.37 -0.03 0.63
CA PHE A 568 -24.96 -1.16 -0.12
C PHE A 568 -26.45 -1.39 0.18
N TYR A 569 -27.03 -0.60 1.10
CA TYR A 569 -28.45 -0.59 1.40
C TYR A 569 -29.08 0.74 1.02
N ARG A 570 -30.37 0.70 0.65
CA ARG A 570 -31.11 1.89 0.23
C ARG A 570 -31.11 2.96 1.33
N PRO A 571 -31.09 4.26 0.96
CA PRO A 571 -31.40 5.33 1.89
C PRO A 571 -32.68 5.02 2.68
N GLU A 572 -32.69 5.35 3.98
CA GLU A 572 -33.81 5.12 4.92
C GLU A 572 -34.13 3.67 5.31
N SER A 573 -33.44 2.66 4.77
CA SER A 573 -33.60 1.26 5.17
C SER A 573 -33.20 1.00 6.63
N GLU A 574 -33.73 -0.06 7.23
CA GLU A 574 -33.40 -0.46 8.61
C GLU A 574 -31.92 -0.83 8.72
N GLU A 575 -31.40 -1.52 7.72
CA GLU A 575 -30.00 -1.95 7.62
C GLU A 575 -29.06 -0.74 7.60
N ARG A 576 -29.37 0.25 6.77
CA ARG A 576 -28.57 1.47 6.68
C ARG A 576 -28.58 2.26 7.98
N LYS A 577 -29.75 2.40 8.61
CA LYS A 577 -29.91 3.10 9.90
C LYS A 577 -29.13 2.40 11.02
N LEU A 578 -29.16 1.06 11.05
CA LEU A 578 -28.36 0.27 11.98
C LEU A 578 -26.87 0.55 11.78
N LEU A 579 -26.34 0.37 10.56
CA LEU A 579 -24.91 0.48 10.28
C LEU A 579 -24.36 1.90 10.49
N GLU A 580 -25.10 2.92 10.07
CA GLU A 580 -24.75 4.33 10.37
C GLU A 580 -24.82 4.60 11.88
N GLY A 581 -25.83 4.06 12.58
CA GLY A 581 -25.94 4.15 14.03
C GLY A 581 -24.78 3.49 14.78
N ILE A 582 -24.30 2.33 14.30
CA ILE A 582 -23.12 1.65 14.85
C ILE A 582 -21.87 2.51 14.67
N ARG A 583 -21.65 3.03 13.45
CA ARG A 583 -20.52 3.92 13.15
C ARG A 583 -20.50 5.13 14.09
N ASP A 584 -21.65 5.75 14.32
CA ASP A 584 -21.74 7.03 15.03
C ASP A 584 -21.65 6.91 16.55
N ASN A 585 -21.92 5.72 17.11
CA ASN A 585 -22.06 5.51 18.55
C ASN A 585 -21.03 4.55 19.18
N ARG A 586 -20.36 3.71 18.41
CA ARG A 586 -19.36 2.77 18.94
C ARG A 586 -17.94 3.32 18.90
N TRP A 587 -17.09 2.70 19.72
CA TRP A 587 -15.65 2.96 19.80
C TRP A 587 -14.88 1.78 19.24
N LEU A 588 -13.83 2.08 18.47
CA LEU A 588 -12.80 1.12 18.11
C LEU A 588 -11.79 1.06 19.27
N VAL A 589 -11.49 -0.13 19.77
CA VAL A 589 -10.56 -0.35 20.88
C VAL A 589 -9.51 -1.37 20.49
N SER A 590 -8.23 -1.01 20.62
CA SER A 590 -7.08 -1.90 20.45
C SER A 590 -6.39 -2.09 21.81
N ILE A 591 -6.17 -3.34 22.23
CA ILE A 591 -5.59 -3.68 23.54
C ILE A 591 -4.43 -4.65 23.34
N VAL A 592 -3.28 -4.33 23.93
CA VAL A 592 -2.04 -5.12 23.91
C VAL A 592 -1.70 -5.56 25.33
N HIS A 593 -1.34 -6.83 25.51
CA HIS A 593 -0.74 -7.33 26.75
C HIS A 593 0.77 -7.55 26.55
N HIS A 594 1.58 -7.00 27.44
CA HIS A 594 3.04 -6.93 27.24
C HIS A 594 3.80 -8.21 27.61
N ASP A 595 3.23 -9.03 28.49
CA ASP A 595 3.82 -10.33 28.79
C ASP A 595 3.45 -11.34 27.71
N TYR A 596 4.31 -11.43 26.69
CA TYR A 596 4.18 -12.37 25.57
C TYR A 596 4.39 -13.83 25.97
N LYS A 597 4.86 -14.09 27.20
CA LYS A 597 5.03 -15.46 27.72
C LYS A 597 3.75 -15.98 28.35
N ASP A 598 2.88 -15.10 28.81
CA ASP A 598 1.56 -15.45 29.29
C ASP A 598 0.54 -15.43 28.14
N SER A 599 0.32 -16.60 27.53
CA SER A 599 -0.62 -16.75 26.42
C SER A 599 -2.08 -16.45 26.79
N GLU A 600 -2.43 -16.54 28.07
CA GLU A 600 -3.80 -16.29 28.56
C GLU A 600 -3.96 -14.94 29.25
N GLY A 601 -2.89 -14.16 29.41
CA GLY A 601 -2.89 -12.92 30.19
C GLY A 601 -3.92 -11.90 29.72
N LEU A 602 -3.91 -11.59 28.42
CA LEU A 602 -4.90 -10.68 27.80
C LEU A 602 -6.33 -11.22 27.96
N TRP A 603 -6.53 -12.50 27.73
CA TRP A 603 -7.87 -13.09 27.71
C TRP A 603 -8.46 -13.21 29.11
N THR A 604 -7.65 -13.57 30.09
CA THR A 604 -8.00 -13.54 31.51
C THR A 604 -8.34 -12.11 31.93
N PHE A 605 -7.53 -11.13 31.48
CA PHE A 605 -7.80 -9.73 31.74
C PHE A 605 -9.13 -9.25 31.12
N LEU A 606 -9.50 -9.67 29.92
CA LEU A 606 -10.73 -9.21 29.27
C LEU A 606 -11.99 -9.99 29.70
N LEU A 607 -11.87 -11.30 29.94
CA LEU A 607 -13.02 -12.21 30.11
C LEU A 607 -13.33 -12.60 31.56
N ASP A 608 -12.41 -12.38 32.52
CA ASP A 608 -12.70 -12.72 33.91
C ASP A 608 -13.59 -11.62 34.54
N ASP A 609 -14.89 -11.92 34.62
CA ASP A 609 -15.95 -11.06 35.17
C ASP A 609 -16.13 -11.21 36.70
N LYS A 610 -15.26 -11.96 37.38
CA LYS A 610 -15.33 -12.23 38.85
C LYS A 610 -15.28 -11.00 39.76
N ALA A 611 -15.27 -9.78 39.23
CA ALA A 611 -15.24 -8.53 39.99
C ALA A 611 -16.57 -7.75 39.99
N GLU A 612 -17.60 -8.14 39.23
CA GLU A 612 -18.87 -7.36 39.18
C GLU A 612 -19.80 -7.60 40.38
N THR A 613 -19.42 -8.45 41.35
CA THR A 613 -20.28 -8.83 42.51
C THR A 613 -19.95 -8.14 43.83
N VAL A 614 -19.15 -7.06 43.86
CA VAL A 614 -18.87 -6.33 45.12
C VAL A 614 -19.03 -4.83 44.96
N SER A 615 -20.28 -4.39 44.76
CA SER A 615 -20.80 -3.12 45.28
C SER A 615 -22.26 -2.96 44.87
N LEU A 616 -23.18 -3.47 45.71
CA LEU A 616 -24.55 -2.99 45.83
C LEU A 616 -24.63 -2.11 47.07
#